data_AF-A0A183U880-F1
#
_entry.id   AF-A0A183U880-F1
#
_cell.length_a   1.000
_cell.length_b   1.000
_cell.length_c   1.000
_cell.angle_alpha   90.00
_cell.angle_beta   90.00
_cell.angle_gamma   90.00
#
_symmetry.space_group_name_H-M   'P 1'
#
loop_
_entity.id
_entity.type
_entity.pdbx_description
1 polymer ?
#
loop_
_entity_poly.entity_id
_entity_poly.type
_entity_poly.pdbx_seq_one_letter_code
_entity_poly.pdbx_strand_id
1 'polypeptide(L)'
;MTARPDMQQRVVGSWLALHNFPHALLFFTPSFSTDPLRQKTLHLKALLDMGICIHAAYGSSKDVAVYTAAGIEPERIFSVSGGKRRGCIPIDGYSIHLKELNNGAISLAQPIDSSL
;
A
#
# COMPACT_ATOMS: atom_id res chain seq x y z
N MET A 1 -2.69 -3.91 3.78
CA MET A 1 -3.16 -3.68 5.17
C MET A 1 -4.55 -3.05 5.15
N THR A 2 -5.53 -3.66 5.81
CA THR A 2 -6.94 -3.22 5.80
C THR A 2 -7.41 -2.80 7.19
N ALA A 3 -8.37 -1.88 7.26
CA ALA A 3 -9.07 -1.53 8.50
C ALA A 3 -10.29 -2.45 8.77
N ARG A 4 -10.55 -3.41 7.88
CA ARG A 4 -11.61 -4.40 8.06
C ARG A 4 -11.25 -5.36 9.19
N PRO A 5 -12.24 -5.78 10.00
CA PRO A 5 -12.02 -6.75 11.07
C PRO A 5 -11.65 -8.12 10.49
N ASP A 6 -10.84 -8.86 11.25
CA ASP A 6 -10.31 -10.19 10.94
C ASP A 6 -11.39 -11.22 10.56
N MET A 7 -12.60 -11.13 11.12
CA MET A 7 -13.74 -11.97 10.72
C MET A 7 -14.08 -11.88 9.21
N GLN A 8 -13.68 -10.79 8.53
CA GLN A 8 -13.87 -10.63 7.08
C GLN A 8 -12.75 -11.26 6.24
N GLN A 9 -11.76 -11.90 6.86
CA GLN A 9 -10.57 -12.38 6.16
C GLN A 9 -10.90 -13.35 5.02
N ARG A 10 -11.77 -14.34 5.26
CA ARG A 10 -12.14 -15.31 4.21
C ARG A 10 -12.86 -14.63 3.05
N VAL A 11 -13.82 -13.76 3.34
CA VAL A 11 -14.62 -13.07 2.32
C VAL A 11 -13.73 -12.17 1.45
N VAL A 12 -12.85 -11.38 2.08
CA VAL A 12 -11.92 -10.51 1.37
C VAL A 12 -10.91 -11.34 0.55
N GLY A 13 -10.38 -12.41 1.13
CA GLY A 13 -9.45 -13.31 0.44
C GLY A 13 -10.09 -13.95 -0.80
N SER A 14 -11.30 -14.48 -0.68
CA SER A 14 -12.04 -15.06 -1.81
C SER A 14 -12.33 -14.03 -2.90
N TRP A 15 -12.71 -12.80 -2.53
CA TRP A 15 -12.95 -11.74 -3.50
C TRP A 15 -11.69 -11.37 -4.29
N LEU A 16 -10.54 -11.25 -3.62
CA LEU A 16 -9.26 -10.97 -4.26
C LEU A 16 -8.85 -12.09 -5.23
N ALA A 17 -8.98 -13.35 -4.81
CA ALA A 17 -8.68 -14.51 -5.64
C ALA A 17 -9.58 -14.56 -6.89
N LEU A 18 -10.88 -14.31 -6.71
CA LEU A 18 -11.86 -14.29 -7.81
C LEU A 18 -11.52 -13.23 -8.88
N HIS A 19 -10.87 -12.13 -8.48
CA HIS A 19 -10.48 -11.04 -9.37
C HIS A 19 -9.00 -11.12 -9.79
N ASN A 20 -8.37 -12.30 -9.64
CA ASN A 20 -6.99 -12.57 -10.04
C ASN A 20 -5.94 -11.61 -9.44
N PHE A 21 -6.18 -11.14 -8.22
CA PHE A 21 -5.13 -10.43 -7.49
C PHE A 21 -4.02 -11.42 -7.08
N PRO A 22 -2.74 -11.00 -7.12
CA PRO A 22 -1.64 -11.84 -6.69
C PRO A 22 -1.79 -12.21 -5.21
N HIS A 23 -1.40 -13.44 -4.87
CA HIS A 23 -1.38 -13.89 -3.48
C HIS A 23 -0.42 -13.03 -2.65
N ALA A 24 -0.87 -12.61 -1.48
CA ALA A 24 -0.13 -11.72 -0.60
C ALA A 24 -0.52 -11.91 0.86
N LEU A 25 0.33 -11.39 1.77
CA LEU A 25 -0.01 -11.28 3.18
C LEU A 25 -1.08 -10.21 3.38
N LEU A 26 -2.19 -10.60 4.03
CA LEU A 26 -3.31 -9.71 4.34
C LEU A 26 -3.35 -9.42 5.84
N PHE A 27 -3.05 -8.18 6.21
CA PHE A 27 -3.13 -7.71 7.59
C PHE A 27 -4.50 -7.08 7.87
N PHE A 28 -5.26 -7.69 8.78
CA PHE A 28 -6.57 -7.24 9.27
C PHE A 28 -6.46 -6.60 10.65
N THR A 29 -7.46 -5.80 11.04
CA THR A 29 -7.53 -5.26 12.40
C THR A 29 -8.10 -6.33 13.34
N PRO A 30 -7.43 -6.61 14.48
CA PRO A 30 -7.80 -7.73 15.36
C PRO A 30 -9.07 -7.49 16.17
N SER A 31 -9.60 -6.25 16.21
CA SER A 31 -10.79 -5.89 16.98
C SER A 31 -11.40 -4.58 16.48
N PHE A 32 -12.65 -4.32 16.85
CA PHE A 32 -13.27 -3.01 16.68
C PHE A 32 -12.48 -1.96 17.46
N SER A 33 -11.79 -1.08 16.74
CA SER A 33 -11.04 0.02 17.32
C SER A 33 -11.78 1.33 17.08
N THR A 34 -11.71 2.21 18.07
CA THR A 34 -12.16 3.60 17.94
C THR A 34 -11.19 4.42 17.08
N ASP A 35 -9.96 3.94 16.84
CA ASP A 35 -8.95 4.61 16.02
C ASP A 35 -8.20 3.62 15.09
N PRO A 36 -8.84 3.21 13.97
CA PRO A 36 -8.26 2.26 13.03
C PRO A 36 -7.01 2.80 12.30
N LEU A 37 -6.86 4.13 12.17
CA LEU A 37 -5.70 4.73 11.49
C LEU A 37 -4.46 4.67 12.38
N ARG A 38 -4.61 4.95 13.68
CA ARG A 38 -3.52 4.76 14.66
C ARG A 38 -3.10 3.31 14.74
N GLN A 39 -4.04 2.37 14.75
CA GLN A 39 -3.69 0.94 14.75
C GLN A 39 -2.91 0.53 13.49
N LYS A 40 -3.33 1.00 12.30
CA LYS A 40 -2.55 0.78 11.07
C LYS A 40 -1.14 1.35 11.19
N THR A 41 -0.99 2.54 11.76
CA THR A 41 0.33 3.19 11.95
C THR A 41 1.23 2.36 12.86
N LEU A 42 0.72 1.93 14.02
CA LEU A 42 1.49 1.12 14.98
C LEU A 42 1.87 -0.24 14.40
N HIS A 43 0.95 -0.89 13.68
CA HIS A 43 1.23 -2.16 13.04
C HIS A 43 2.30 -2.01 11.95
N LEU A 44 2.25 -0.93 11.17
CA LEU A 44 3.25 -0.67 10.14
C LEU A 44 4.64 -0.41 10.73
N LYS A 45 4.72 0.34 11.84
CA LYS A 45 5.97 0.51 12.59
C LYS A 45 6.53 -0.82 13.08
N ALA A 46 5.70 -1.67 13.67
CA ALA A 46 6.15 -2.99 14.13
C ALA A 46 6.73 -3.84 12.99
N LEU A 47 6.15 -3.78 11.78
CA LEU A 47 6.70 -4.47 10.61
C LEU A 47 8.07 -3.90 10.18
N LEU A 48 8.22 -2.57 10.20
CA LEU A 48 9.49 -1.90 9.91
C LEU A 48 10.56 -2.27 10.95
N ASP A 49 10.21 -2.29 12.23
CA ASP A 49 11.09 -2.67 13.34
C ASP A 49 11.54 -4.15 13.25
N MET A 50 10.71 -5.01 12.67
CA MET A 50 11.06 -6.41 12.35
C MET A 50 12.00 -6.55 11.14
N GLY A 51 12.33 -5.45 10.46
CA GLY A 51 13.23 -5.45 9.30
C GLY A 51 12.53 -5.56 7.94
N ILE A 52 11.20 -5.43 7.87
CA ILE A 52 10.49 -5.40 6.58
C ILE A 52 10.77 -4.07 5.89
N CYS A 53 11.33 -4.13 4.68
CA CYS A 53 11.57 -2.94 3.86
C CYS A 53 10.37 -2.63 2.96
N ILE A 54 9.78 -1.45 3.14
CA ILE A 54 8.66 -0.99 2.31
C ILE A 54 9.21 -0.26 1.10
N HIS A 55 9.07 -0.87 -0.07
CA HIS A 55 9.57 -0.29 -1.31
C HIS A 55 8.61 0.76 -1.89
N ALA A 56 7.30 0.50 -1.78
CA ALA A 56 6.24 1.40 -2.17
C ALA A 56 4.98 1.17 -1.32
N ALA A 57 4.29 2.25 -1.01
CA ALA A 57 3.06 2.28 -0.24
C ALA A 57 1.96 3.00 -1.03
N TYR A 58 0.97 2.24 -1.48
CA TYR A 58 -0.16 2.75 -2.25
C TYR A 58 -1.39 2.90 -1.37
N GLY A 59 -2.03 4.07 -1.40
CA GLY A 59 -3.25 4.28 -0.63
C GLY A 59 -3.99 5.57 -0.97
N SER A 60 -5.03 5.84 -0.18
CA SER A 60 -5.80 7.08 -0.27
C SER A 60 -5.07 8.22 0.46
N SER A 61 -5.63 9.43 0.33
CA SER A 61 -5.24 10.59 1.13
C SER A 61 -5.21 10.35 2.65
N LYS A 62 -6.02 9.42 3.19
CA LYS A 62 -5.99 9.07 4.62
C LYS A 62 -4.82 8.17 4.97
N ASP A 63 -4.41 7.33 4.03
CA ASP A 63 -3.31 6.39 4.21
C ASP A 63 -1.96 7.09 4.13
N VAL A 64 -1.83 8.18 3.36
CA VAL A 64 -0.61 9.01 3.33
C VAL A 64 -0.17 9.41 4.75
N ALA A 65 -1.11 9.89 5.57
CA ALA A 65 -0.80 10.27 6.95
C ALA A 65 -0.31 9.09 7.80
N VAL A 66 -0.86 7.89 7.57
CA VAL A 66 -0.43 6.65 8.24
C VAL A 66 1.00 6.29 7.83
N TYR A 67 1.31 6.33 6.53
CA TYR A 67 2.62 6.00 6.01
C TYR A 67 3.71 6.97 6.49
N THR A 68 3.44 8.27 6.40
CA THR A 68 4.36 9.30 6.91
C THR A 68 4.57 9.17 8.42
N ALA A 69 3.50 8.95 9.19
CA ALA A 69 3.61 8.76 10.65
C ALA A 69 4.36 7.47 11.04
N ALA A 70 4.36 6.45 10.16
CA ALA A 70 5.15 5.24 10.31
C ALA A 70 6.63 5.41 9.94
N GLY A 71 7.03 6.54 9.34
CA GLY A 71 8.40 6.80 8.93
C GLY A 71 8.74 6.32 7.52
N ILE A 72 7.74 6.16 6.65
CA ILE A 72 7.98 5.82 5.24
C ILE A 72 8.33 7.10 4.49
N GLU A 73 9.39 7.04 3.70
CA GLU A 73 9.87 8.16 2.88
C GLU A 73 8.83 8.60 1.83
N PRO A 74 8.64 9.93 1.62
CA PRO A 74 7.66 10.46 0.65
C PRO A 74 7.76 9.91 -0.77
N GLU A 75 8.99 9.61 -1.23
CA GLU A 75 9.27 9.07 -2.56
C GLU A 75 8.74 7.64 -2.75
N ARG A 76 8.42 6.96 -1.64
CA ARG A 76 7.85 5.61 -1.63
C ARG A 76 6.34 5.63 -1.38
N ILE A 77 5.72 6.78 -1.18
CA ILE A 77 4.29 6.91 -0.88
C ILE A 77 3.54 7.39 -2.12
N PHE A 78 2.61 6.58 -2.62
CA PHE A 78 1.78 6.87 -3.79
C PHE A 78 0.32 7.05 -3.38
N SER A 79 -0.27 8.21 -3.72
CA SER A 79 -1.67 8.52 -3.40
C SER A 79 -2.53 8.48 -4.67
N VAL A 80 -3.50 7.57 -4.72
CA VAL A 80 -4.53 7.54 -5.78
C VAL A 80 -5.66 8.47 -5.42
N SER A 81 -5.93 9.44 -6.30
CA SER A 81 -7.03 10.39 -6.18
C SER A 81 -6.98 11.24 -4.91
N GLY A 82 -6.30 12.37 -5.02
CA GLY A 82 -6.33 13.44 -4.03
C GLY A 82 -5.48 14.59 -4.53
N GLY A 83 -5.97 15.83 -4.39
CA GLY A 83 -5.22 17.03 -4.79
C GLY A 83 -3.80 17.05 -4.20
N LYS A 84 -2.91 17.84 -4.80
CA LYS A 84 -1.47 17.90 -4.44
C LYS A 84 -1.27 18.01 -2.92
N ARG A 85 -0.97 16.88 -2.27
CA ARG A 85 -0.58 16.81 -0.85
C ARG A 85 0.92 16.70 -0.74
N ARG A 86 1.45 17.26 0.34
CA ARG A 86 2.87 17.13 0.69
C ARG A 86 3.11 15.75 1.28
N GLY A 87 4.29 15.19 1.03
CA GLY A 87 4.70 13.89 1.61
C GLY A 87 4.27 12.66 0.82
N CYS A 88 3.84 12.80 -0.44
CA CYS A 88 3.56 11.68 -1.33
C CYS A 88 3.68 12.06 -2.81
N ILE A 89 3.87 11.06 -3.65
CA ILE A 89 3.76 11.15 -5.11
C ILE A 89 2.28 10.96 -5.50
N PRO A 90 1.62 11.97 -6.10
CA PRO A 90 0.27 11.81 -6.62
C PRO A 90 0.31 10.97 -7.90
N ILE A 91 -0.68 10.08 -8.07
CA ILE A 91 -0.83 9.32 -9.31
C ILE A 91 -2.24 9.47 -9.87
N ASP A 92 -2.35 9.63 -11.20
CA ASP A 92 -3.60 9.92 -11.91
C ASP A 92 -4.52 8.69 -12.08
N GLY A 93 -4.12 7.55 -11.50
CA GLY A 93 -4.88 6.32 -11.47
C GLY A 93 -3.96 5.10 -11.60
N TYR A 94 -4.39 3.99 -11.02
CA TYR A 94 -3.60 2.75 -11.03
C TYR A 94 -3.25 2.29 -12.45
N SER A 95 -4.17 2.42 -13.41
CA SER A 95 -3.94 1.95 -14.79
C SER A 95 -2.90 2.76 -15.55
N ILE A 96 -2.85 4.08 -15.32
CA ILE A 96 -1.85 4.96 -15.95
C ILE A 96 -0.49 4.72 -15.30
N HIS A 97 -0.44 4.74 -13.97
CA HIS A 97 0.76 4.49 -13.18
C HIS A 97 1.39 3.11 -13.49
N LEU A 98 0.56 2.08 -13.68
CA LEU A 98 1.05 0.75 -14.05
C LEU A 98 1.73 0.74 -15.43
N LYS A 99 1.22 1.50 -16.41
CA LYS A 99 1.86 1.65 -17.72
C LYS A 99 3.22 2.36 -17.59
N GLU A 100 3.28 3.40 -16.77
CA GLU A 100 4.53 4.14 -16.51
C GLU A 100 5.59 3.25 -15.87
N LEU A 101 5.20 2.43 -14.89
CA LEU A 101 6.09 1.43 -14.28
C LEU A 101 6.60 0.42 -15.30
N ASN A 102 5.72 -0.16 -16.11
CA ASN A 102 6.10 -1.17 -17.11
C ASN A 102 7.01 -0.62 -18.20
N ASN A 103 6.87 0.67 -18.53
CA ASN A 103 7.69 1.34 -19.53
C ASN A 103 9.01 1.88 -18.94
N GLY A 104 9.28 1.66 -17.65
CA GLY A 104 10.48 2.16 -16.97
C GLY A 104 10.51 3.67 -16.75
N ALA A 105 9.37 4.35 -16.88
CA ALA A 105 9.28 5.80 -16.63
C ALA A 105 9.44 6.14 -15.14
N ILE A 106 9.20 5.17 -14.26
CA ILE A 106 9.33 5.30 -12.80
C ILE A 106 10.38 4.30 -12.32
N SER A 107 11.44 4.79 -11.68
CA SER A 107 12.59 3.99 -11.20
C SER A 107 12.25 2.93 -10.15
N LEU A 108 11.04 2.96 -9.60
CA LEU A 108 10.53 1.97 -8.65
C LEU A 108 10.47 0.55 -9.24
N ALA A 109 10.19 0.44 -10.54
CA ALA A 109 10.15 -0.84 -11.25
C ALA A 109 11.21 -0.84 -12.34
N GLN A 110 12.10 -1.83 -12.30
CA GLN A 110 12.95 -2.17 -13.43
C GLN A 110 12.19 -3.20 -14.27
N PRO A 111 12.13 -3.06 -15.61
CA PRO A 111 11.70 -4.15 -16.47
C PRO A 111 12.51 -5.40 -16.14
N ILE A 112 11.85 -6.55 -16.03
CA ILE A 112 12.57 -7.82 -15.96
C ILE A 112 13.31 -7.94 -17.29
N ASP A 113 14.65 -7.98 -17.24
CA ASP A 113 15.47 -8.18 -18.41
C ASP A 113 15.14 -9.55 -19.01
N SER A 114 14.36 -9.54 -20.10
CA SER A 114 13.84 -10.74 -20.74
C SER A 114 14.84 -11.38 -21.70
N SER A 115 16.14 -11.10 -21.52
CA SER A 115 17.24 -11.59 -22.36
C SER A 115 17.89 -12.90 -21.88
N LEU A 116 17.20 -13.66 -21.01
CA LEU A 116 17.56 -15.03 -20.64
C LEU A 116 16.86 -16.07 -21.53
#